data_AF-A0A8J5IMU6-F1
#
_entry.id   AF-A0A8J5IMU6-F1
#
_cell.length_a   1.000
_cell.length_b   1.000
_cell.length_c   1.000
_cell.angle_alpha   90.00
_cell.angle_beta   90.00
_cell.angle_gamma   90.00
#
_symmetry.space_group_name_H-M   'P 1'
#
loop_
_entity.id
_entity.type
_entity.pdbx_description
1 polymer ?
#
loop_
_entity_poly.entity_id
_entity_poly.type
_entity_poly.pdbx_seq_one_letter_code
_entity_poly.pdbx_strand_id
1 'polypeptide(L)'
;MINGPFTDFKEFEAYCMSTEKAREPQIYAIVVNGRAVGMIAYMRVDPRNGAMEVGLRQLQHSVAECCHSFGFTHEGSFRQAIVYKGRNRDTTWFSIIDGDWNAGLKDAYQRWLQSSNFDENGQQKLKLSELTSPFVHARP
;
A
#
# COMPACT_ATOMS: atom_id res chain seq x y z
N MET A 1 -9.41 -5.07 -11.04
CA MET A 1 -9.85 -4.20 -9.92
C MET A 1 -10.71 -5.05 -8.99
N ILE A 2 -10.57 -4.98 -7.66
CA ILE A 2 -11.38 -5.81 -6.74
C ILE A 2 -12.87 -5.47 -6.89
N ASN A 3 -13.71 -6.43 -7.20
CA ASN A 3 -15.13 -6.19 -7.50
C ASN A 3 -16.01 -6.50 -6.28
N GLY A 4 -15.98 -5.62 -5.27
CA GLY A 4 -16.91 -5.66 -4.12
C GLY A 4 -17.83 -4.43 -4.08
N PRO A 5 -18.73 -4.29 -3.08
CA PRO A 5 -18.92 -5.19 -1.95
C PRO A 5 -19.47 -6.54 -2.38
N PHE A 6 -19.14 -7.58 -1.63
CA PHE A 6 -19.66 -8.93 -1.81
C PHE A 6 -20.89 -9.10 -0.91
N THR A 7 -21.92 -9.73 -1.44
CA THR A 7 -23.19 -9.95 -0.73
C THR A 7 -23.11 -11.09 0.27
N ASP A 8 -22.27 -12.09 -0.01
CA ASP A 8 -21.99 -13.21 0.90
C ASP A 8 -20.55 -13.75 0.75
N PHE A 9 -20.24 -14.76 1.56
CA PHE A 9 -18.92 -15.41 1.54
C PHE A 9 -18.66 -16.18 0.25
N LYS A 10 -19.67 -16.78 -0.38
CA LYS A 10 -19.49 -17.55 -1.62
C LYS A 10 -19.06 -16.64 -2.76
N GLU A 11 -19.65 -15.45 -2.84
CA GLU A 11 -19.26 -14.44 -3.84
C GLU A 11 -17.82 -13.96 -3.61
N PHE A 12 -17.44 -13.72 -2.36
CA PHE A 12 -16.07 -13.37 -2.00
C PHE A 12 -15.08 -14.51 -2.31
N GLU A 13 -15.41 -15.74 -1.98
CA GLU A 13 -14.61 -16.93 -2.27
C GLU A 13 -14.40 -17.12 -3.78
N ALA A 14 -15.47 -17.00 -4.56
CA ALA A 14 -15.42 -17.07 -6.02
C ALA A 14 -14.51 -15.97 -6.60
N TYR A 15 -14.58 -14.75 -6.05
CA TYR A 15 -13.67 -13.67 -6.42
C TYR A 15 -12.21 -14.06 -6.13
N CYS A 16 -11.89 -14.54 -4.92
CA CYS A 16 -10.53 -14.96 -4.54
C CYS A 16 -9.99 -16.06 -5.48
N MET A 17 -10.78 -17.10 -5.74
CA MET A 17 -10.41 -18.20 -6.66
C MET A 17 -10.18 -17.70 -8.09
N SER A 18 -10.95 -16.69 -8.53
CA SER A 18 -10.76 -16.10 -9.86
C SER A 18 -9.44 -15.34 -9.99
N THR A 19 -8.99 -14.71 -8.89
CA THR A 19 -7.75 -13.93 -8.87
C THR A 19 -6.51 -14.77 -8.63
N GLU A 20 -6.62 -15.92 -7.96
CA GLU A 20 -5.50 -16.84 -7.73
C GLU A 20 -4.83 -17.27 -9.05
N LYS A 21 -5.64 -17.44 -10.09
CA LYS A 21 -5.16 -17.84 -11.43
C LYS A 21 -4.67 -16.65 -12.26
N ALA A 22 -4.90 -15.42 -11.81
CA ALA A 22 -4.51 -14.23 -12.54
C ALA A 22 -3.04 -13.90 -12.30
N ARG A 23 -2.32 -13.55 -13.38
CA ARG A 23 -0.95 -13.02 -13.26
C ARG A 23 -0.92 -11.58 -12.76
N GLU A 24 -2.01 -10.84 -12.93
CA GLU A 24 -2.15 -9.47 -12.49
C GLU A 24 -3.63 -9.12 -12.21
N PRO A 25 -3.95 -8.49 -11.07
CA PRO A 25 -3.05 -8.21 -9.95
C PRO A 25 -2.66 -9.48 -9.19
N GLN A 26 -1.45 -9.53 -8.64
CA GLN A 26 -1.04 -10.59 -7.71
C GLN A 26 -1.53 -10.23 -6.31
N ILE A 27 -2.45 -11.03 -5.76
CA ILE A 27 -3.11 -10.74 -4.48
C ILE A 27 -2.55 -11.65 -3.38
N TYR A 28 -2.24 -11.06 -2.23
CA TYR A 28 -1.69 -11.73 -1.06
C TYR A 28 -2.57 -11.50 0.15
N ALA A 29 -2.73 -12.52 0.99
CA ALA A 29 -3.36 -12.40 2.30
C ALA A 29 -2.35 -11.90 3.34
N ILE A 30 -2.74 -10.94 4.17
CA ILE A 30 -1.98 -10.49 5.33
C ILE A 30 -2.39 -11.38 6.51
N VAL A 31 -1.43 -12.13 7.05
CA VAL A 31 -1.66 -13.09 8.15
C VAL A 31 -0.95 -12.61 9.41
N VAL A 32 -1.70 -12.51 10.51
CA VAL A 32 -1.19 -12.18 11.84
C VAL A 32 -1.60 -13.29 12.80
N ASN A 33 -0.62 -13.90 13.47
CA ASN A 33 -0.85 -15.02 14.42
C ASN A 33 -1.71 -16.15 13.83
N GLY A 34 -1.44 -16.54 12.58
CA GLY A 34 -2.18 -17.61 11.88
C GLY A 34 -3.56 -17.21 11.36
N ARG A 35 -4.00 -15.96 11.55
CA ARG A 35 -5.29 -15.45 11.09
C ARG A 35 -5.11 -14.47 9.94
N ALA A 36 -5.87 -14.64 8.85
CA ALA A 36 -5.96 -13.65 7.79
C ALA A 36 -6.70 -12.39 8.29
N VAL A 37 -6.04 -11.24 8.25
CA VAL A 37 -6.56 -9.94 8.72
C VAL A 37 -6.80 -8.93 7.60
N GLY A 38 -6.34 -9.21 6.38
CA GLY A 38 -6.51 -8.32 5.24
C GLY A 38 -5.89 -8.88 3.97
N MET A 39 -5.89 -8.06 2.92
CA MET A 39 -5.28 -8.39 1.63
C MET A 39 -4.51 -7.19 1.08
N ILE A 40 -3.43 -7.46 0.35
CA ILE A 40 -2.66 -6.49 -0.42
C ILE A 40 -2.44 -7.03 -1.82
N ALA A 41 -2.21 -6.15 -2.81
CA ALA A 41 -1.94 -6.57 -4.16
C ALA A 41 -0.71 -5.88 -4.76
N TYR A 42 0.11 -6.62 -5.50
CA TYR A 42 1.03 -6.04 -6.47
C TYR A 42 0.36 -5.99 -7.84
N MET A 43 0.39 -4.84 -8.49
CA MET A 43 -0.27 -4.62 -9.77
C MET A 43 0.53 -3.65 -10.64
N ARG A 44 0.15 -3.52 -11.91
CA ARG A 44 0.86 -2.73 -12.93
C ARG A 44 2.36 -3.01 -12.94
N VAL A 45 2.72 -4.29 -12.91
CA VAL A 45 4.11 -4.71 -12.84
C VAL A 45 4.74 -4.55 -14.22
N ASP A 46 5.78 -3.74 -14.30
CA ASP A 46 6.60 -3.53 -15.49
C ASP A 46 8.05 -3.95 -15.22
N PRO A 47 8.41 -5.22 -15.53
CA PRO A 47 9.76 -5.71 -15.31
C PRO A 47 10.81 -5.02 -16.16
N ARG A 48 10.44 -4.43 -17.32
CA ARG A 48 11.42 -3.78 -18.20
C ARG A 48 11.91 -2.47 -17.60
N ASN A 49 11.02 -1.76 -16.90
CA ASN A 49 11.31 -0.50 -16.25
C ASN A 49 11.51 -0.62 -14.74
N GLY A 50 11.39 -1.82 -14.16
CA GLY A 50 11.55 -2.06 -12.73
C GLY A 50 10.46 -1.39 -11.87
N ALA A 51 9.27 -1.18 -12.44
CA ALA A 51 8.17 -0.46 -11.78
C ALA A 51 7.03 -1.41 -11.36
N MET A 52 6.36 -1.09 -10.26
CA MET A 52 5.14 -1.77 -9.81
C MET A 52 4.30 -0.85 -8.93
N GLU A 53 3.00 -1.15 -8.83
CA GLU A 53 2.05 -0.51 -7.92
C GLU A 53 1.71 -1.44 -6.75
N VAL A 54 1.65 -0.88 -5.54
CA VAL A 54 1.09 -1.55 -4.36
C VAL A 54 -0.35 -1.10 -4.16
N GLY A 55 -1.29 -1.99 -4.45
CA GLY A 55 -2.72 -1.75 -4.30
C GLY A 55 -3.20 -1.93 -2.86
N LEU A 56 -3.64 -0.84 -2.22
CA LEU A 56 -4.26 -0.83 -0.89
C LEU A 56 -5.74 -0.46 -1.02
N ARG A 57 -6.67 -1.36 -0.66
CA ARG A 57 -8.11 -1.15 -0.88
C ARG A 57 -8.98 -0.99 0.36
N GLN A 58 -8.48 -1.31 1.54
CA GLN A 58 -9.31 -1.35 2.75
C GLN A 58 -9.44 -0.01 3.50
N LEU A 59 -8.82 1.08 3.05
CA LEU A 59 -8.74 2.32 3.83
C LEU A 59 -9.00 3.59 3.00
N GLN A 60 -10.18 3.70 2.35
CA GLN A 60 -10.45 4.77 1.38
C GLN A 60 -10.36 6.22 1.92
N HIS A 61 -10.35 6.44 3.23
CA HIS A 61 -10.25 7.79 3.81
C HIS A 61 -8.89 8.13 4.43
N SER A 62 -7.95 7.16 4.57
CA SER A 62 -6.65 7.40 5.20
C SER A 62 -5.43 7.07 4.34
N VAL A 63 -5.60 6.54 3.11
CA VAL A 63 -4.44 6.10 2.30
C VAL A 63 -3.45 7.22 2.02
N ALA A 64 -3.90 8.45 1.75
CA ALA A 64 -2.99 9.57 1.44
C ALA A 64 -2.09 9.93 2.63
N GLU A 65 -2.65 10.00 3.84
CA GLU A 65 -1.90 10.25 5.07
C GLU A 65 -0.95 9.08 5.39
N CYS A 66 -1.38 7.85 5.13
CA CYS A 66 -0.55 6.66 5.27
C CYS A 66 0.62 6.65 4.28
N CYS A 67 0.43 7.07 3.02
CA CYS A 67 1.48 7.09 2.01
C CYS A 67 2.69 7.93 2.46
N HIS A 68 2.45 9.14 2.98
CA HIS A 68 3.54 9.98 3.50
C HIS A 68 4.23 9.33 4.71
N SER A 69 3.45 8.75 5.62
CA SER A 69 3.97 8.04 6.80
C SER A 69 4.80 6.79 6.43
N PHE A 70 4.57 6.23 5.25
CA PHE A 70 5.35 5.13 4.68
C PHE A 70 6.56 5.59 3.87
N GLY A 71 6.80 6.89 3.74
CA GLY A 71 7.92 7.43 2.99
C GLY A 71 7.64 7.63 1.50
N PHE A 72 6.38 7.55 1.06
CA PHE A 72 6.06 7.86 -0.34
C PHE A 72 6.01 9.37 -0.57
N THR A 73 6.59 9.79 -1.70
CA THR A 73 6.54 11.15 -2.22
C THR A 73 5.30 11.34 -3.11
N HIS A 74 4.59 12.45 -2.93
CA HIS A 74 3.46 12.82 -3.80
C HIS A 74 3.98 13.31 -5.16
N GLU A 75 3.42 12.77 -6.25
CA GLU A 75 3.85 13.05 -7.62
C GLU A 75 2.85 13.90 -8.41
N GLY A 76 1.59 13.93 -8.00
CA GLY A 76 0.54 14.68 -8.68
C GLY A 76 -0.81 13.98 -8.70
N SER A 77 -1.81 14.69 -9.24
CA SER A 77 -3.18 14.19 -9.32
C SER A 77 -3.71 14.25 -10.75
N PHE A 78 -4.20 13.10 -11.23
CA PHE A 78 -4.86 12.98 -12.53
C PHE A 78 -6.35 13.20 -12.33
N ARG A 79 -6.86 14.30 -12.86
CA ARG A 79 -8.30 14.63 -12.83
C ARG A 79 -9.06 13.70 -13.76
N GLN A 80 -10.22 13.23 -13.30
CA GLN A 80 -11.12 12.35 -14.04
C GLN A 80 -10.44 11.09 -14.59
N ALA A 81 -9.48 10.54 -13.84
CA ALA A 81 -8.65 9.43 -14.29
C ALA A 81 -9.48 8.18 -14.62
N ILE A 82 -10.54 7.90 -13.84
CA ILE A 82 -11.47 6.79 -14.09
C ILE A 82 -12.91 7.14 -13.67
N VAL A 83 -13.88 6.46 -14.27
CA VAL A 83 -15.24 6.33 -13.71
C VAL A 83 -15.32 5.01 -12.95
N TYR A 84 -15.60 5.07 -11.66
CA TYR A 84 -15.71 3.89 -10.80
C TYR A 84 -17.06 3.87 -10.09
N LYS A 85 -17.82 2.79 -10.25
CA LYS A 85 -19.18 2.63 -9.71
C LYS A 85 -20.09 3.83 -10.03
N GLY A 86 -20.06 4.28 -11.28
CA GLY A 86 -20.87 5.39 -11.76
C GLY A 86 -20.46 6.77 -11.25
N ARG A 87 -19.29 6.91 -10.60
CA ARG A 87 -18.78 8.19 -10.09
C ARG A 87 -17.44 8.53 -10.73
N ASN A 88 -17.24 9.82 -11.00
CA ASN A 88 -15.93 10.34 -11.39
C ASN A 88 -14.92 10.16 -10.25
N ARG A 89 -13.68 9.78 -10.58
CA ARG A 89 -12.59 9.66 -9.62
C ARG A 89 -11.31 10.27 -10.15
N ASP A 90 -10.84 11.26 -9.42
CA ASP A 90 -9.47 11.77 -9.53
C ASP A 90 -8.51 10.78 -8.86
N THR A 91 -7.30 10.63 -9.39
CA THR A 91 -6.29 9.71 -8.87
C THR A 91 -5.02 10.45 -8.51
N THR A 92 -4.69 10.43 -7.23
CA THR A 92 -3.43 10.96 -6.70
C THR A 92 -2.36 9.88 -6.71
N TRP A 93 -1.19 10.21 -7.26
CA TRP A 93 -0.05 9.33 -7.41
C TRP A 93 1.03 9.63 -6.38
N PHE A 94 1.61 8.57 -5.85
CA PHE A 94 2.72 8.60 -4.92
C PHE A 94 3.79 7.58 -5.35
N SER A 95 5.06 7.86 -5.07
CA SER A 95 6.17 6.99 -5.45
C SER A 95 7.23 6.86 -4.34
N ILE A 96 7.96 5.74 -4.36
CA ILE A 96 9.26 5.56 -3.71
C ILE A 96 10.19 5.10 -4.83
N ILE A 97 11.37 5.69 -4.95
CA ILE A 97 12.38 5.25 -5.93
C ILE A 97 13.48 4.44 -5.25
N ASP A 98 14.27 3.74 -6.07
CA ASP A 98 15.45 3.01 -5.63
C ASP A 98 16.46 3.89 -4.88
N GLY A 99 16.61 5.16 -5.30
CA GLY A 99 17.40 6.18 -4.60
C GLY A 99 16.98 6.36 -3.14
N ASP A 100 15.68 6.51 -2.88
CA ASP A 100 15.15 6.67 -1.51
C ASP A 100 15.39 5.40 -0.69
N TRP A 101 15.12 4.24 -1.30
CA TRP A 101 15.32 2.93 -0.68
C TRP A 101 16.77 2.72 -0.25
N ASN A 102 17.71 3.00 -1.16
CA ASN A 102 19.14 2.81 -0.96
C ASN A 102 19.77 3.89 -0.05
N ALA A 103 19.16 5.08 0.04
CA ALA A 103 19.62 6.15 0.91
C ALA A 103 19.34 5.90 2.41
N GLY A 104 18.59 4.85 2.76
CA GLY A 104 18.33 4.45 4.14
C GLY A 104 16.87 4.30 4.51
N LEU A 105 15.93 4.42 3.57
CA LEU A 105 14.51 4.19 3.86
C LEU A 105 14.30 2.75 4.36
N LYS A 106 15.00 1.77 3.79
CA LYS A 106 14.99 0.39 4.31
C LYS A 106 15.38 0.31 5.79
N ASP A 107 16.43 1.02 6.17
CA ASP A 107 16.95 1.02 7.53
C ASP A 107 15.98 1.70 8.50
N ALA A 108 15.28 2.74 8.06
CA ALA A 108 14.19 3.38 8.81
C ALA A 108 13.07 2.37 9.14
N TYR A 109 12.63 1.58 8.15
CA TYR A 109 11.66 0.50 8.38
C TYR A 109 12.19 -0.56 9.34
N GLN A 110 13.43 -1.02 9.13
CA GLN A 110 14.04 -2.03 9.99
C GLN A 110 14.14 -1.55 11.44
N ARG A 111 14.57 -0.31 11.65
CA ARG A 111 14.65 0.32 12.98
C ARG A 111 13.28 0.42 13.63
N TRP A 112 12.25 0.82 12.88
CA TRP A 112 10.89 0.91 13.41
C TRP A 112 10.34 -0.46 13.83
N LEU A 113 10.64 -1.51 13.06
CA LEU A 113 10.19 -2.89 13.31
C LEU A 113 10.95 -3.61 14.43
N GLN A 114 12.06 -3.06 14.94
CA GLN A 114 12.79 -3.68 16.04
C GLN A 114 11.88 -3.79 17.27
N SER A 115 11.94 -4.93 17.97
CA SER A 115 11.18 -5.14 19.21
C SER A 115 11.50 -4.09 20.28
N SER A 116 12.72 -3.56 20.28
CA SER A 116 13.15 -2.47 21.16
C SER A 116 12.36 -1.17 20.96
N ASN A 117 11.78 -0.96 19.78
CA ASN A 117 10.95 0.19 19.47
C ASN A 117 9.54 0.11 20.08
N PHE A 118 9.14 -1.02 20.66
CA PHE A 118 7.84 -1.18 21.30
C PHE A 118 8.01 -1.28 22.83
N ASP A 119 7.09 -0.67 23.57
CA ASP A 119 7.04 -0.80 25.03
C ASP A 119 6.26 -2.05 25.47
N GLU A 120 6.12 -2.23 26.78
CA GLU A 120 5.43 -3.39 27.38
C GLU A 120 3.94 -3.46 27.00
N ASN A 121 3.35 -2.34 26.60
CA ASN A 121 1.96 -2.26 26.14
C ASN A 121 1.84 -2.40 24.61
N GLY A 122 2.96 -2.63 23.91
CA GLY A 122 3.00 -2.70 22.45
C GLY A 122 2.92 -1.33 21.77
N GLN A 123 3.09 -0.23 22.50
CA GLN A 123 3.07 1.11 21.94
C GLN A 123 4.46 1.44 21.35
N GLN A 124 4.46 1.99 20.13
CA GLN A 124 5.70 2.43 19.47
C GLN A 124 6.35 3.60 20.24
N LYS A 125 7.67 3.57 20.38
CA LYS A 125 8.51 4.61 20.98
C LYS A 125 8.94 5.64 19.94
N LEU A 126 9.32 5.19 18.75
CA LEU A 126 9.61 6.01 17.57
C LEU A 126 8.49 5.84 16.55
N LYS A 127 8.06 6.95 15.93
CA LYS A 127 7.06 6.91 14.86
C LYS A 127 7.74 6.61 13.52
N LEU A 128 7.10 5.78 12.71
CA LEU A 128 7.60 5.49 11.36
C LEU A 128 7.71 6.77 10.52
N SER A 129 6.69 7.63 10.57
CA SER A 129 6.67 8.89 9.83
C SER A 129 7.87 9.81 10.13
N GLU A 130 8.36 9.81 11.37
CA GLU A 130 9.54 10.59 11.74
C GLU A 130 10.79 10.01 11.08
N LEU A 131 10.93 8.68 11.09
CA LEU A 131 12.06 7.97 10.47
C LEU A 131 12.03 8.03 8.94
N THR A 132 10.85 8.07 8.32
CA THR A 132 10.71 8.11 6.86
C THR A 132 10.67 9.52 6.28
N SER A 133 10.38 10.54 7.09
CA SER A 133 10.26 11.93 6.64
C SER A 133 11.44 12.46 5.80
N PRO A 134 12.72 12.09 6.05
CA PRO A 134 13.83 12.57 5.22
C PRO A 134 13.79 12.08 3.76
N PHE A 135 13.01 11.03 3.48
CA PHE A 135 12.87 10.44 2.14
C PHE A 135 11.60 10.91 1.42
N VAL A 136 10.79 11.75 2.07
CA VAL A 136 9.60 12.33 1.44
C VAL A 136 9.93 13.71 0.89
N HIS A 137 9.84 13.84 -0.42
CA HIS A 137 10.26 15.06 -1.10
C HIS A 137 9.06 15.98 -1.34
N ALA A 138 9.27 17.28 -1.17
CA ALA A 138 8.35 18.28 -1.70
C ALA A 138 8.64 18.45 -3.20
N ARG A 139 7.75 17.93 -4.05
CA ARG A 139 7.81 18.19 -5.49
C ARG A 139 6.90 19.37 -5.85
N PRO A 140 7.37 20.31 -6.69
CA PRO A 140 6.61 21.49 -7.10
C PRO A 140 5.39 21.16 -7.95
#